data_AF-A0A9P8HUV5-F1
#
_entry.id   AF-A0A9P8HUV5-F1
#
_cell.length_a   1.000
_cell.length_b   1.000
_cell.length_c   1.000
_cell.angle_alpha   90.00
_cell.angle_beta   90.00
_cell.angle_gamma   90.00
#
_symmetry.space_group_name_H-M   'P 1'
#
loop_
_entity.id
_entity.type
_entity.pdbx_description
1 polymer ?
#
loop_
_entity_poly.entity_id
_entity_poly.type
_entity_poly.pdbx_seq_one_letter_code
_entity_poly.pdbx_strand_id
1 'polypeptide(L)'
;MNGARADTNTEPYGTARPQSTLTGAEGCDKSIHASRDAMVENPVDRPVGLWDKYSEFLLLISTTVMSSILVASNAQHWTVSGRLYSIIAGNRASVQIVVQIISNLLGLAQVTVLCRLINFATRLYFARSPVSLDIVRLWTALCTPQMSWRLPSRLAIPLLAFVILVSLPPALWAGAITPVAAVGLRHDIINIPDYSNMGLIREYPAEVSGSTQTLRNTKGLFTYSVGVELLGSLLSSAASATALDGNPRQHSKLDNTRLTYHGRSYGVGASVGLVDDSLLKNPFTASYTYQENGYDALVACSYNSSAEFTITPTGDNFLYAAAGTLPNSDGAPEYSVYLGHGSSAIVAIGVSRAQSNPGRFMGIATGDSYATLNTTQCSVDFVPALFSVSVGVLGRNITVAKVPGGADIDPSRNLTYVTMRQLEIISNDQTSFYRSVVGDTLNASIANYKTSMANSKNRPSEAEATLAGLTNSVTALIDDILVGYASAQLMVGNFSTGTSVSVKTNAVQFGSSVYIYAVLTVNILIIILVTVEAIRTRGWRGLLPFDYADPGSLITSASMGGMGIGDAATLASHHKISRIPVMLRSTKPPAVVLGTSR
;
A
#
# COMPACT_ATOMS: atom_id res chain seq x y z
N MET A 1 0.29 -38.11 33.10
CA MET A 1 -0.23 -39.50 33.00
C MET A 1 0.64 -40.23 31.98
N ASN A 2 1.25 -41.33 32.45
CA ASN A 2 1.97 -42.43 31.78
C ASN A 2 3.16 -42.03 30.88
N GLY A 3 4.44 -42.34 31.18
CA GLY A 3 5.04 -43.57 31.78
C GLY A 3 5.35 -44.56 30.65
N ALA A 4 6.53 -45.14 30.43
CA ALA A 4 7.64 -45.62 31.28
C ALA A 4 8.95 -45.67 30.43
N ARG A 5 10.18 -45.50 30.96
CA ARG A 5 11.02 -46.43 31.77
C ARG A 5 11.27 -47.77 31.03
N ALA A 6 12.46 -48.37 30.94
CA ALA A 6 13.61 -48.43 31.84
C ALA A 6 14.81 -49.09 31.09
N ASP A 7 16.06 -48.68 31.37
CA ASP A 7 17.11 -49.50 32.06
C ASP A 7 17.90 -50.42 31.10
N THR A 8 19.21 -50.71 31.18
CA THR A 8 20.31 -50.48 32.13
C THR A 8 21.58 -51.15 31.54
N ASN A 9 22.78 -50.73 31.99
CA ASN A 9 24.00 -51.55 32.20
C ASN A 9 24.74 -52.09 30.94
N THR A 10 26.06 -52.23 30.84
CA THR A 10 27.20 -52.26 31.80
C THR A 10 28.50 -52.26 30.98
N GLU A 11 29.57 -51.67 31.53
CA GLU A 11 30.99 -51.87 31.19
C GLU A 11 31.43 -53.36 31.34
N PRO A 12 32.50 -53.87 30.67
CA PRO A 12 33.86 -53.68 31.21
C PRO A 12 35.06 -53.70 30.21
N TYR A 13 36.19 -53.24 30.78
CA TYR A 13 37.61 -53.42 30.43
C TYR A 13 38.00 -54.64 29.57
N GLY A 14 38.97 -54.42 28.66
CA GLY A 14 39.70 -55.49 27.96
C GLY A 14 41.00 -55.01 27.30
N THR A 15 42.11 -55.19 27.99
CA THR A 15 43.51 -55.09 27.55
C THR A 15 43.90 -56.17 26.52
N ALA A 16 44.71 -55.86 25.50
CA ALA A 16 45.72 -56.79 24.96
C ALA A 16 46.71 -56.10 23.97
N ARG A 17 48.00 -56.15 24.30
CA ARG A 17 49.12 -56.20 23.34
C ARG A 17 49.18 -57.60 22.71
N PRO A 18 49.86 -57.78 21.57
CA PRO A 18 51.15 -58.46 21.66
C PRO A 18 52.29 -57.85 20.80
N GLN A 19 53.50 -58.23 21.20
CA GLN A 19 54.81 -57.96 20.60
C GLN A 19 55.12 -58.89 19.42
N SER A 20 56.00 -58.44 18.50
CA SER A 20 57.18 -59.16 17.97
C SER A 20 57.96 -58.14 17.11
N THR A 21 59.16 -57.63 17.41
CA THR A 21 60.55 -58.17 17.44
C THR A 21 60.95 -59.11 16.31
N LEU A 22 61.85 -58.63 15.43
CA LEU A 22 63.14 -59.24 14.96
C LEU A 22 63.66 -58.41 13.76
N THR A 23 64.70 -57.57 13.91
CA THR A 23 66.17 -57.79 13.76
C THR A 23 66.72 -57.76 12.32
N GLY A 24 67.86 -57.08 12.14
CA GLY A 24 68.80 -57.20 11.01
C GLY A 24 68.94 -55.90 10.21
N ALA A 25 69.82 -54.96 10.55
CA ALA A 25 71.29 -54.94 10.41
C ALA A 25 71.78 -54.69 8.97
N GLU A 26 72.62 -53.65 8.87
CA GLU A 26 73.67 -53.38 7.87
C GLU A 26 73.28 -52.97 6.43
N GLY A 27 73.80 -51.81 6.01
CA GLY A 27 74.05 -51.56 4.59
C GLY A 27 74.01 -50.10 4.14
N CYS A 28 75.19 -49.53 3.90
CA CYS A 28 75.45 -48.46 2.93
C CYS A 28 75.10 -47.02 3.30
N ASP A 29 75.89 -46.52 4.23
CA ASP A 29 76.60 -45.24 4.04
C ASP A 29 77.39 -45.28 2.72
N LYS A 30 76.87 -44.62 1.66
CA LYS A 30 77.56 -44.14 0.43
C LYS A 30 76.53 -43.79 -0.65
N SER A 31 76.03 -42.55 -0.65
CA SER A 31 75.86 -41.74 -1.88
C SER A 31 75.42 -40.31 -1.54
N ILE A 32 76.25 -39.60 -0.76
CA ILE A 32 76.35 -38.16 -0.96
C ILE A 32 77.26 -37.99 -2.18
N HIS A 33 76.86 -37.12 -3.11
CA HIS A 33 77.55 -36.72 -4.35
C HIS A 33 77.12 -37.37 -5.67
N ALA A 34 75.82 -37.30 -6.02
CA ALA A 34 75.38 -37.24 -7.42
C ALA A 34 73.90 -36.85 -7.54
N SER A 35 73.49 -35.67 -7.07
CA SER A 35 72.20 -35.04 -7.41
C SER A 35 72.17 -33.53 -7.07
N ARG A 36 73.34 -32.88 -7.12
CA ARG A 36 73.40 -31.44 -7.40
C ARG A 36 73.41 -31.36 -8.93
N ASP A 37 72.49 -30.59 -9.51
CA ASP A 37 72.30 -30.33 -10.95
C ASP A 37 71.02 -30.91 -11.58
N ALA A 38 69.99 -31.18 -10.77
CA ALA A 38 68.62 -30.99 -11.24
C ALA A 38 68.24 -29.54 -10.95
N MET A 39 68.37 -28.68 -11.95
CA MET A 39 67.91 -27.30 -11.96
C MET A 39 66.38 -27.33 -11.84
N VAL A 40 65.86 -27.41 -10.60
CA VAL A 40 64.47 -27.13 -10.28
C VAL A 40 64.29 -25.65 -10.57
N GLU A 41 63.72 -25.36 -11.73
CA GLU A 41 63.31 -24.02 -12.11
C GLU A 41 62.40 -23.48 -10.99
N ASN A 42 62.88 -22.48 -10.24
CA ASN A 42 62.18 -21.94 -9.09
C ASN A 42 60.79 -21.46 -9.55
N PRO A 43 59.68 -21.95 -8.98
CA PRO A 43 58.32 -21.51 -9.33
C PRO A 43 58.04 -20.02 -8.97
N VAL A 44 59.04 -19.33 -8.41
CA VAL A 44 59.00 -17.94 -7.94
C VAL A 44 58.94 -16.92 -9.08
N ASP A 45 59.26 -17.31 -10.33
CA ASP A 45 59.44 -16.37 -11.45
C ASP A 45 58.29 -16.33 -12.48
N ARG A 46 57.19 -17.09 -12.30
CA ARG A 46 56.06 -16.98 -13.23
C ARG A 46 55.21 -15.75 -12.89
N PRO A 47 55.02 -14.81 -13.84
CA PRO A 47 54.11 -13.69 -13.63
C PRO A 47 52.69 -14.23 -13.41
N VAL A 48 51.98 -13.65 -12.44
CA VAL A 48 50.57 -13.98 -12.17
C VAL A 48 49.77 -13.87 -13.47
N GLY A 49 49.04 -14.93 -13.82
CA GLY A 49 48.24 -15.01 -15.04
C GLY A 49 47.18 -13.91 -15.11
N LEU A 50 46.73 -13.55 -16.32
CA LEU A 50 45.68 -12.55 -16.49
C LEU A 50 44.37 -12.97 -15.78
N TRP A 51 44.03 -14.25 -15.80
CA TRP A 51 42.84 -14.76 -15.14
C TRP A 51 42.88 -14.56 -13.61
N ASP A 52 44.01 -14.89 -12.97
CA ASP A 52 44.19 -14.74 -11.51
C ASP A 52 44.24 -13.27 -11.08
N LYS A 53 44.57 -12.36 -12.01
CA LYS A 53 44.56 -10.90 -11.77
C LYS A 53 43.16 -10.30 -11.81
N TYR A 54 42.27 -10.80 -12.68
CA TYR A 54 40.99 -10.13 -12.98
C TYR A 54 39.74 -10.89 -12.56
N SER A 55 39.82 -12.20 -12.29
CA SER A 55 38.66 -13.05 -12.00
C SER A 55 37.79 -12.56 -10.84
N GLU A 56 38.40 -12.13 -9.73
CA GLU A 56 37.66 -11.62 -8.56
C GLU A 56 36.98 -10.27 -8.83
N PHE A 57 37.52 -9.44 -9.73
CA PHE A 57 36.90 -8.17 -10.13
C PHE A 57 35.68 -8.36 -11.04
N LEU A 58 35.53 -9.52 -11.69
CA LEU A 58 34.33 -9.86 -12.47
C LEU A 58 33.08 -9.94 -11.58
N LEU A 59 33.24 -10.17 -10.27
CA LEU A 59 32.13 -10.16 -9.31
C LEU A 59 31.42 -8.80 -9.27
N LEU A 60 32.12 -7.69 -9.55
CA LEU A 60 31.51 -6.36 -9.65
C LEU A 60 30.48 -6.24 -10.77
N ILE A 61 30.56 -7.08 -11.82
CA ILE A 61 29.57 -7.08 -12.89
C ILE A 61 28.20 -7.46 -12.32
N SER A 62 28.15 -8.48 -11.46
CA SER A 62 26.89 -8.95 -10.86
C SER A 62 26.23 -7.88 -9.98
N THR A 63 27.00 -7.20 -9.14
CA THR A 63 26.51 -6.14 -8.25
C THR A 63 26.10 -4.90 -9.04
N THR A 64 26.82 -4.59 -10.12
CA THR A 64 26.49 -3.49 -11.02
C THR A 64 25.19 -3.75 -11.77
N VAL A 65 25.03 -4.92 -12.40
CA VAL A 65 23.80 -5.31 -13.10
C VAL A 65 22.60 -5.25 -12.15
N MET A 66 22.71 -5.82 -10.95
CA MET A 66 21.61 -5.79 -9.99
C MET A 66 21.29 -4.37 -9.51
N SER A 67 22.31 -3.54 -9.24
CA SER A 67 22.10 -2.15 -8.81
C SER A 67 21.41 -1.32 -9.91
N SER A 68 21.79 -1.52 -11.18
CA SER A 68 21.18 -0.87 -12.33
C SER A 68 19.73 -1.31 -12.53
N ILE A 69 19.42 -2.60 -12.35
CA ILE A 69 18.04 -3.12 -12.40
C ILE A 69 17.19 -2.47 -11.31
N LEU A 70 17.68 -2.38 -10.07
CA LEU A 70 16.93 -1.75 -8.97
C LEU A 70 16.68 -0.26 -9.22
N VAL A 71 17.65 0.47 -9.76
CA VAL A 71 17.48 1.89 -10.11
C VAL A 71 16.48 2.05 -11.25
N ALA A 72 16.57 1.23 -12.30
CA ALA A 72 15.62 1.25 -13.41
C ALA A 72 14.19 0.91 -12.93
N SER A 73 14.07 -0.11 -12.07
CA SER A 73 12.81 -0.50 -11.42
C SER A 73 12.21 0.64 -10.61
N ASN A 74 13.03 1.37 -9.85
CA ASN A 74 12.57 2.50 -9.05
C ASN A 74 12.15 3.69 -9.93
N ALA A 75 12.92 3.99 -10.97
CA ALA A 75 12.63 5.08 -11.90
C ALA A 75 11.33 4.85 -12.69
N GLN A 76 11.00 3.59 -13.00
CA GLN A 76 9.77 3.22 -13.71
C GLN A 76 8.58 2.97 -12.77
N HIS A 77 8.73 3.17 -11.45
CA HIS A 77 7.72 2.78 -10.45
C HIS A 77 7.22 1.35 -10.66
N TRP A 78 8.13 0.43 -10.98
CA TRP A 78 7.77 -0.95 -11.24
C TRP A 78 7.26 -1.59 -9.95
N THR A 79 5.97 -1.93 -9.97
CA THR A 79 5.30 -2.63 -8.87
C THR A 79 4.90 -4.02 -9.33
N VAL A 80 4.88 -4.95 -8.39
CA VAL A 80 4.42 -6.31 -8.63
C VAL A 80 3.12 -6.55 -7.88
N SER A 81 2.08 -6.94 -8.60
CA SER A 81 0.75 -7.22 -8.08
C SER A 81 0.34 -8.69 -8.36
N GLY A 82 -0.84 -9.09 -7.87
CA GLY A 82 -1.42 -10.40 -8.18
C GLY A 82 -0.74 -11.58 -7.46
N ARG A 83 -0.42 -12.65 -8.21
CA ARG A 83 0.09 -13.91 -7.63
C ARG A 83 1.40 -13.72 -6.88
N LEU A 84 2.34 -12.95 -7.42
CA LEU A 84 3.62 -12.71 -6.71
C LEU A 84 3.40 -11.92 -5.42
N TYR A 85 2.51 -10.93 -5.44
CA TYR A 85 2.10 -10.21 -4.23
C TYR A 85 1.53 -11.17 -3.18
N SER A 86 0.64 -12.10 -3.56
CA SER A 86 0.07 -13.07 -2.62
C SER A 86 1.13 -13.98 -1.98
N ILE A 87 2.14 -14.39 -2.76
CA ILE A 87 3.26 -15.21 -2.26
C ILE A 87 4.09 -14.41 -1.27
N ILE A 88 4.41 -13.16 -1.60
CA ILE A 88 5.23 -12.28 -0.77
C ILE A 88 4.50 -11.90 0.53
N ALA A 89 3.22 -11.54 0.41
CA ALA A 89 2.39 -11.16 1.55
C ALA A 89 2.08 -12.36 2.46
N GLY A 90 1.88 -13.56 1.89
CA GLY A 90 1.59 -14.78 2.63
C GLY A 90 2.81 -15.41 3.30
N ASN A 91 4.00 -15.31 2.69
CA ASN A 91 5.24 -15.95 3.18
C ASN A 91 6.33 -14.92 3.52
N ARG A 92 5.97 -13.88 4.29
CA ARG A 92 6.89 -12.78 4.62
C ARG A 92 8.21 -13.25 5.21
N ALA A 93 8.18 -14.24 6.12
CA ALA A 93 9.37 -14.79 6.75
C ALA A 93 10.31 -15.48 5.74
N SER A 94 9.77 -16.33 4.87
CA SER A 94 10.55 -17.02 3.84
C SER A 94 11.16 -16.05 2.84
N VAL A 95 10.40 -15.03 2.41
CA VAL A 95 10.92 -13.99 1.52
C VAL A 95 12.04 -13.21 2.20
N GLN A 96 11.90 -12.86 3.47
CA GLN A 96 12.98 -12.18 4.20
C GLN A 96 14.27 -13.01 4.28
N ILE A 97 14.16 -14.33 4.44
CA ILE A 97 15.32 -15.23 4.41
C ILE A 97 15.99 -15.20 3.04
N VAL A 98 15.21 -15.28 1.95
CA VAL A 98 15.76 -15.21 0.58
C VAL A 98 16.44 -13.87 0.33
N VAL A 99 15.81 -12.76 0.74
CA VAL A 99 16.40 -11.42 0.66
C VAL A 99 17.75 -11.41 1.39
N GLN A 100 17.81 -11.89 2.63
CA GLN A 100 19.05 -11.90 3.41
C GLN A 100 20.17 -12.73 2.74
N ILE A 101 19.84 -13.88 2.16
CA ILE A 101 20.81 -14.72 1.44
C ILE A 101 21.38 -13.96 0.24
N ILE A 102 20.51 -13.38 -0.60
CA ILE A 102 20.93 -12.64 -1.79
C ILE A 102 21.76 -11.41 -1.40
N SER A 103 21.32 -10.66 -0.39
CA SER A 103 22.01 -9.47 0.08
C SER A 103 23.38 -9.77 0.67
N ASN A 104 23.51 -10.88 1.41
CA ASN A 104 24.79 -11.36 1.91
C ASN A 104 25.74 -11.77 0.77
N LEU A 105 25.24 -12.44 -0.28
CA LEU A 105 26.05 -12.83 -1.43
C LEU A 105 26.57 -11.62 -2.21
N LEU A 106 25.70 -10.64 -2.49
CA LEU A 106 26.06 -9.40 -3.20
C LEU A 106 27.00 -8.52 -2.37
N GLY A 107 26.75 -8.41 -1.07
CA GLY A 107 27.65 -7.75 -0.14
C GLY A 107 29.01 -8.44 -0.08
N LEU A 108 29.03 -9.78 0.03
CA LEU A 108 30.27 -10.56 0.04
C LEU A 108 31.09 -10.34 -1.23
N ALA A 109 30.47 -10.31 -2.41
CA ALA A 109 31.15 -10.00 -3.67
C ALA A 109 31.89 -8.64 -3.62
N GLN A 110 31.24 -7.59 -3.10
CA GLN A 110 31.85 -6.27 -2.94
C GLN A 110 33.01 -6.28 -1.92
N VAL A 111 32.84 -7.02 -0.83
CA VAL A 111 33.86 -7.17 0.22
C VAL A 111 35.08 -7.92 -0.30
N THR A 112 34.90 -9.04 -1.01
CA THR A 112 36.00 -9.81 -1.62
C THR A 112 36.85 -8.93 -2.53
N VAL A 113 36.20 -8.10 -3.37
CA VAL A 113 36.90 -7.17 -4.26
C VAL A 113 37.73 -6.15 -3.48
N LEU A 114 37.19 -5.57 -2.40
CA LEU A 114 37.91 -4.64 -1.53
C LEU A 114 39.11 -5.33 -0.86
N CYS A 115 38.91 -6.52 -0.31
CA CYS A 115 39.98 -7.30 0.32
C CYS A 115 41.09 -7.66 -0.67
N ARG A 116 40.72 -8.03 -1.91
CA ARG A 116 41.69 -8.32 -2.97
C ARG A 116 42.49 -7.09 -3.40
N LEU A 117 41.83 -5.94 -3.50
CA LEU A 117 42.49 -4.67 -3.80
C LEU A 117 43.50 -4.29 -2.72
N ILE A 118 43.16 -4.48 -1.44
CA ILE A 118 44.08 -4.29 -0.31
C ILE A 118 45.24 -5.29 -0.40
N ASN A 119 44.98 -6.57 -0.67
CA ASN A 119 46.00 -7.60 -0.85
C ASN A 119 47.00 -7.22 -1.95
N PHE A 120 46.51 -6.78 -3.11
CA PHE A 120 47.36 -6.38 -4.23
C PHE A 120 48.20 -5.13 -3.91
N ALA A 121 47.60 -4.11 -3.29
CA ALA A 121 48.31 -2.89 -2.93
C ALA A 121 49.42 -3.14 -1.91
N THR A 122 49.13 -3.93 -0.89
CA THR A 122 50.07 -4.27 0.19
C THR A 122 51.17 -5.23 -0.27
N ARG A 123 50.89 -6.20 -1.16
CA ARG A 123 51.92 -7.06 -1.77
C ARG A 123 52.93 -6.26 -2.59
N LEU A 124 52.46 -5.30 -3.38
CA LEU A 124 53.33 -4.39 -4.13
C LEU A 124 54.21 -3.53 -3.21
N TYR A 125 53.68 -3.12 -2.05
CA TYR A 125 54.45 -2.40 -1.04
C TYR A 125 55.47 -3.31 -0.34
N PHE A 126 55.07 -4.52 0.04
CA PHE A 126 55.92 -5.50 0.72
C PHE A 126 57.13 -5.93 -0.12
N ALA A 127 56.99 -5.90 -1.45
CA ALA A 127 58.10 -6.13 -2.37
C ALA A 127 59.16 -5.02 -2.38
N ARG A 128 58.82 -3.80 -1.91
CA ARG A 128 59.67 -2.60 -2.01
C ARG A 128 60.24 -2.13 -0.68
N SER A 129 59.66 -2.54 0.45
CA SER A 129 60.04 -2.03 1.76
C SER A 129 59.96 -3.12 2.82
N PRO A 130 60.87 -3.11 3.82
CA PRO A 130 60.78 -4.01 4.98
C PRO A 130 59.59 -3.62 5.86
N VAL A 131 58.86 -4.61 6.36
CA VAL A 131 57.61 -4.43 7.11
C VAL A 131 57.64 -5.25 8.40
N SER A 132 57.09 -4.72 9.49
CA SER A 132 57.03 -5.44 10.76
C SER A 132 55.95 -6.53 10.77
N LEU A 133 56.14 -7.56 11.59
CA LEU A 133 55.15 -8.64 11.77
C LEU A 133 53.76 -8.14 12.20
N ASP A 134 53.67 -7.08 13.01
CA ASP A 134 52.38 -6.47 13.37
C ASP A 134 51.64 -5.85 12.19
N ILE A 135 52.37 -5.27 11.22
CA ILE A 135 51.77 -4.71 10.00
C ILE A 135 51.34 -5.84 9.06
N VAL A 136 52.14 -6.91 8.93
CA VAL A 136 51.74 -8.10 8.16
C VAL A 136 50.48 -8.74 8.75
N ARG A 137 50.39 -8.84 10.09
CA ARG A 137 49.18 -9.29 10.79
C ARG A 137 47.97 -8.39 10.51
N LEU A 138 48.14 -7.08 10.53
CA LEU A 138 47.09 -6.13 10.16
C LEU A 138 46.64 -6.37 8.72
N TRP A 139 47.56 -6.52 7.78
CA TRP A 139 47.21 -6.76 6.38
C TRP A 139 46.50 -8.08 6.17
N THR A 140 46.91 -9.16 6.84
CA THR A 140 46.17 -10.43 6.81
C THR A 140 44.74 -10.27 7.34
N ALA A 141 44.57 -9.51 8.42
CA ALA A 141 43.26 -9.23 9.02
C ALA A 141 42.36 -8.38 8.10
N LEU A 142 42.93 -7.42 7.35
CA LEU A 142 42.21 -6.62 6.35
C LEU A 142 41.83 -7.44 5.10
N CYS A 143 42.62 -8.44 4.73
CA CYS A 143 42.33 -9.32 3.59
C CYS A 143 41.27 -10.39 3.91
N THR A 144 41.09 -10.74 5.18
CA THR A 144 40.15 -11.79 5.64
C THR A 144 39.23 -11.24 6.73
N PRO A 145 38.53 -10.12 6.49
CA PRO A 145 37.99 -9.14 7.45
C PRO A 145 37.60 -9.73 8.81
N GLN A 146 38.61 -9.99 9.65
CA GLN A 146 38.50 -10.68 10.92
C GLN A 146 39.14 -9.83 12.01
N MET A 147 38.51 -9.79 13.18
CA MET A 147 39.01 -9.02 14.29
C MET A 147 40.14 -9.77 15.00
N SER A 148 41.36 -9.22 14.96
CA SER A 148 42.50 -9.77 15.69
C SER A 148 42.82 -8.93 16.92
N TRP A 149 42.41 -9.39 18.10
CA TRP A 149 42.66 -8.71 19.39
C TRP A 149 44.13 -8.72 19.84
N ARG A 150 45.01 -9.41 19.11
CA ARG A 150 46.45 -9.48 19.40
C ARG A 150 47.25 -8.29 18.84
N LEU A 151 46.60 -7.38 18.10
CA LEU A 151 47.24 -6.17 17.57
C LEU A 151 47.30 -5.06 18.62
N PRO A 152 48.33 -4.19 18.57
CA PRO A 152 48.36 -2.96 19.35
C PRO A 152 47.10 -2.10 19.10
N SER A 153 46.59 -1.41 20.12
CA SER A 153 45.35 -0.62 20.04
C SER A 153 45.33 0.39 18.89
N ARG A 154 46.48 0.99 18.56
CA ARG A 154 46.64 1.93 17.43
C ARG A 154 46.34 1.30 16.05
N LEU A 155 46.51 -0.01 15.90
CA LEU A 155 46.22 -0.77 14.68
C LEU A 155 44.86 -1.50 14.77
N ALA A 156 44.39 -1.81 15.98
CA ALA A 156 43.09 -2.44 16.20
C ALA A 156 41.91 -1.50 15.91
N ILE A 157 42.01 -0.20 16.23
CA ILE A 157 40.97 0.81 15.95
C ILE A 157 40.67 0.92 14.44
N PRO A 158 41.65 1.14 13.54
CA PRO A 158 41.38 1.21 12.10
C PRO A 158 40.89 -0.13 11.53
N LEU A 159 41.33 -1.27 12.08
CA LEU A 159 40.81 -2.59 11.69
C LEU A 159 39.34 -2.73 12.07
N LEU A 160 38.94 -2.32 13.28
CA LEU A 160 37.54 -2.34 13.71
C LEU A 160 36.67 -1.45 12.80
N ALA A 161 37.14 -0.24 12.50
CA ALA A 161 36.45 0.66 11.58
C ALA A 161 36.28 0.03 10.18
N PHE A 162 37.30 -0.65 9.68
CA PHE A 162 37.23 -1.38 8.41
C PHE A 162 36.23 -2.54 8.46
N VAL A 163 36.23 -3.37 9.51
CA VAL A 163 35.28 -4.48 9.68
C VAL A 163 33.84 -3.96 9.72
N ILE A 164 33.60 -2.85 10.43
CA ILE A 164 32.29 -2.20 10.45
C ILE A 164 31.91 -1.71 9.05
N LEU A 165 32.81 -1.01 8.36
CA LEU A 165 32.57 -0.49 7.00
C LEU A 165 32.23 -1.62 6.01
N VAL A 166 32.93 -2.74 6.12
CA VAL A 166 32.76 -3.96 5.31
C VAL A 166 31.46 -4.71 5.62
N SER A 167 30.85 -4.48 6.78
CA SER A 167 29.53 -5.05 7.14
C SER A 167 28.34 -4.25 6.58
N LEU A 168 28.56 -3.01 6.12
CA LEU A 168 27.51 -2.15 5.58
C LEU A 168 26.93 -2.64 4.24
N PRO A 169 27.72 -3.10 3.25
CA PRO A 169 27.18 -3.48 1.96
C PRO A 169 26.09 -4.57 2.03
N PRO A 170 26.24 -5.69 2.77
CA PRO A 170 25.15 -6.65 2.97
C PRO A 170 23.86 -6.03 3.53
N ALA A 171 23.98 -5.14 4.52
CA ALA A 171 22.82 -4.48 5.14
C ALA A 171 22.13 -3.51 4.17
N LEU A 172 22.89 -2.75 3.38
CA LEU A 172 22.35 -1.86 2.35
C LEU A 172 21.63 -2.65 1.25
N TRP A 173 22.20 -3.78 0.81
CA TRP A 173 21.55 -4.68 -0.14
C TRP A 173 20.26 -5.27 0.43
N ALA A 174 20.20 -5.59 1.72
CA ALA A 174 18.98 -6.07 2.36
C ALA A 174 17.88 -5.01 2.28
N GLY A 175 18.19 -3.75 2.63
CA GLY A 175 17.25 -2.64 2.52
C GLY A 175 16.82 -2.33 1.07
N ALA A 176 17.71 -2.52 0.10
CA ALA A 176 17.43 -2.24 -1.31
C ALA A 176 16.62 -3.33 -2.03
N ILE A 177 16.59 -4.56 -1.51
CA ILE A 177 15.87 -5.69 -2.11
C ILE A 177 14.58 -6.00 -1.34
N THR A 178 14.48 -5.65 -0.06
CA THR A 178 13.30 -5.97 0.77
C THR A 178 12.02 -5.42 0.12
N PRO A 179 10.99 -6.25 -0.11
CA PRO A 179 9.73 -5.78 -0.70
C PRO A 179 8.98 -4.90 0.30
N VAL A 180 8.59 -3.70 -0.16
CA VAL A 180 7.81 -2.70 0.57
C VAL A 180 6.40 -2.66 -0.01
N ALA A 181 5.40 -2.43 0.86
CA ALA A 181 4.02 -2.26 0.42
C ALA A 181 3.89 -1.03 -0.49
N ALA A 182 3.28 -1.21 -1.66
CA ALA A 182 3.05 -0.17 -2.65
C ALA A 182 1.62 -0.27 -3.20
N VAL A 183 1.19 0.75 -3.92
CA VAL A 183 -0.11 0.78 -4.59
C VAL A 183 0.11 0.72 -6.09
N GLY A 184 -0.42 -0.31 -6.73
CA GLY A 184 -0.46 -0.40 -8.19
C GLY A 184 -1.70 0.31 -8.72
N LEU A 185 -1.55 1.15 -9.74
CA LEU A 185 -2.67 1.79 -10.44
C LEU A 185 -3.01 1.01 -11.71
N ARG A 186 -4.28 0.66 -11.86
CA ARG A 186 -4.83 0.01 -13.06
C ARG A 186 -6.05 0.78 -13.52
N HIS A 187 -6.22 0.91 -14.83
CA HIS A 187 -7.46 1.46 -15.39
C HIS A 187 -8.37 0.30 -15.82
N ASP A 188 -9.67 0.44 -15.53
CA ASP A 188 -10.71 -0.48 -15.96
C ASP A 188 -11.95 0.33 -16.41
N ILE A 189 -13.03 -0.34 -16.80
CA ILE A 189 -14.30 0.29 -17.14
C ILE A 189 -15.38 -0.23 -16.19
N ILE A 190 -16.21 0.69 -15.67
CA ILE A 190 -17.40 0.37 -14.88
C ILE A 190 -18.64 0.96 -15.58
N ASN A 191 -19.74 0.23 -15.52
CA ASN A 191 -21.01 0.71 -16.04
C ASN A 191 -21.71 1.58 -14.98
N ILE A 192 -22.16 2.76 -15.37
CA ILE A 192 -22.95 3.69 -14.55
C ILE A 192 -24.34 3.87 -15.17
N PRO A 193 -25.36 4.32 -14.41
CA PRO A 193 -26.71 4.51 -14.94
C PRO A 193 -26.71 5.47 -16.13
N ASP A 194 -27.48 5.13 -17.17
CA ASP A 194 -27.72 6.02 -18.31
C ASP A 194 -29.10 6.68 -18.22
N TYR A 195 -29.16 7.97 -18.53
CA TYR A 195 -30.36 8.80 -18.52
C TYR A 195 -30.77 9.27 -19.93
N SER A 196 -30.11 8.76 -20.98
CA SER A 196 -30.55 8.99 -22.37
C SER A 196 -31.98 8.47 -22.63
N ASN A 197 -32.37 7.40 -21.95
CA ASN A 197 -33.73 6.86 -21.94
C ASN A 197 -34.34 6.92 -20.53
N MET A 198 -35.34 7.78 -20.37
CA MET A 198 -36.07 7.96 -19.10
C MET A 198 -37.54 7.55 -19.19
N GLY A 199 -37.93 6.76 -20.20
CA GLY A 199 -39.33 6.39 -20.42
C GLY A 199 -39.97 5.61 -19.26
N LEU A 200 -39.14 4.96 -18.42
CA LEU A 200 -39.58 4.24 -17.24
C LEU A 200 -39.63 5.10 -15.96
N ILE A 201 -39.02 6.29 -15.96
CA ILE A 201 -39.06 7.24 -14.84
C ILE A 201 -40.35 8.05 -14.98
N ARG A 202 -41.37 7.64 -14.23
CA ARG A 202 -42.70 8.26 -14.21
C ARG A 202 -43.36 7.95 -12.88
N GLU A 203 -44.46 8.63 -12.60
CA GLU A 203 -45.30 8.30 -11.45
C GLU A 203 -45.99 6.95 -11.69
N TYR A 204 -45.80 6.00 -10.77
CA TYR A 204 -46.53 4.74 -10.74
C TYR A 204 -47.57 4.82 -9.63
N PRO A 205 -48.80 4.32 -9.86
CA PRO A 205 -49.82 4.30 -8.82
C PRO A 205 -49.39 3.41 -7.64
N ALA A 206 -49.77 3.79 -6.43
CA ALA A 206 -49.50 3.04 -5.20
C ALA A 206 -50.39 1.78 -5.04
N GLU A 207 -51.29 1.53 -5.98
CA GLU A 207 -52.24 0.42 -5.93
C GLU A 207 -51.56 -0.94 -6.14
N VAL A 208 -51.99 -1.95 -5.36
CA VAL A 208 -51.41 -3.31 -5.32
C VAL A 208 -51.39 -4.04 -6.68
N SER A 209 -52.17 -3.59 -7.67
CA SER A 209 -52.24 -4.16 -9.02
C SER A 209 -51.66 -3.27 -10.13
N GLY A 210 -51.08 -2.11 -9.78
CA GLY A 210 -50.36 -1.29 -10.74
C GLY A 210 -49.15 -2.04 -11.28
N SER A 211 -48.90 -2.00 -12.59
CA SER A 211 -47.73 -2.66 -13.19
C SER A 211 -46.43 -2.00 -12.71
N THR A 212 -45.89 -2.43 -11.58
CA THR A 212 -44.64 -1.91 -11.04
C THR A 212 -43.47 -2.57 -11.77
N GLN A 213 -42.65 -1.74 -12.42
CA GLN A 213 -41.40 -2.18 -13.05
C GLN A 213 -40.39 -2.48 -11.95
N THR A 214 -40.45 -3.70 -11.41
CA THR A 214 -39.68 -4.16 -10.26
C THR A 214 -38.84 -5.39 -10.62
N LEU A 215 -37.66 -5.49 -10.01
CA LEU A 215 -36.81 -6.67 -10.06
C LEU A 215 -36.30 -6.98 -8.65
N ARG A 216 -36.46 -8.22 -8.21
CA ARG A 216 -35.89 -8.71 -6.95
C ARG A 216 -34.90 -9.82 -7.22
N ASN A 217 -33.69 -9.69 -6.68
CA ASN A 217 -32.63 -10.69 -6.79
C ASN A 217 -31.77 -10.72 -5.51
N THR A 218 -30.66 -11.46 -5.54
CA THR A 218 -29.73 -11.56 -4.40
C THR A 218 -29.06 -10.23 -4.03
N LYS A 219 -28.99 -9.27 -4.97
CA LYS A 219 -28.41 -7.95 -4.75
C LYS A 219 -29.41 -6.96 -4.15
N GLY A 220 -30.72 -7.19 -4.23
CA GLY A 220 -31.72 -6.30 -3.63
C GLY A 220 -33.06 -6.30 -4.34
N LEU A 221 -33.87 -5.29 -3.99
CA LEU A 221 -35.09 -4.90 -4.69
C LEU A 221 -34.80 -3.64 -5.49
N PHE A 222 -35.09 -3.65 -6.78
CA PHE A 222 -34.89 -2.53 -7.70
C PHE A 222 -36.22 -2.20 -8.35
N THR A 223 -36.56 -0.91 -8.44
CA THR A 223 -37.92 -0.50 -8.81
C THR A 223 -37.96 0.94 -9.29
N TYR A 224 -38.82 1.21 -10.27
CA TYR A 224 -39.16 2.59 -10.64
C TYR A 224 -40.28 3.18 -9.77
N SER A 225 -40.91 2.39 -8.89
CA SER A 225 -41.85 2.89 -7.87
C SER A 225 -41.13 3.06 -6.52
N VAL A 226 -40.12 3.94 -6.51
CA VAL A 226 -39.15 4.06 -5.41
C VAL A 226 -39.84 4.42 -4.08
N GLY A 227 -40.76 5.38 -4.10
CA GLY A 227 -41.46 5.85 -2.90
C GLY A 227 -42.36 4.81 -2.25
N VAL A 228 -42.87 3.84 -3.01
CA VAL A 228 -43.79 2.80 -2.52
C VAL A 228 -43.01 1.55 -2.08
N GLU A 229 -42.13 1.06 -2.94
CA GLU A 229 -41.47 -0.24 -2.76
C GLU A 229 -40.23 -0.17 -1.86
N LEU A 230 -39.58 0.99 -1.74
CA LEU A 230 -38.40 1.22 -0.88
C LEU A 230 -38.73 2.07 0.36
N LEU A 231 -40.02 2.27 0.64
CA LEU A 231 -40.55 3.19 1.65
C LEU A 231 -39.91 3.05 3.03
N GLY A 232 -39.85 1.85 3.59
CA GLY A 232 -39.27 1.61 4.91
C GLY A 232 -37.79 2.00 4.98
N SER A 233 -37.03 1.71 3.93
CA SER A 233 -35.61 2.08 3.85
C SER A 233 -35.45 3.59 3.72
N LEU A 234 -36.27 4.26 2.91
CA LEU A 234 -36.26 5.72 2.74
C LEU A 234 -36.56 6.44 4.06
N LEU A 235 -37.61 6.04 4.77
CA LEU A 235 -37.98 6.64 6.06
C LEU A 235 -36.91 6.40 7.13
N SER A 236 -36.36 5.17 7.20
CA SER A 236 -35.25 4.89 8.11
C SER A 236 -34.04 5.77 7.81
N SER A 237 -33.73 5.96 6.53
CA SER A 237 -32.64 6.81 6.08
C SER A 237 -32.87 8.27 6.50
N ALA A 238 -34.06 8.79 6.27
CA ALA A 238 -34.46 10.16 6.60
C ALA A 238 -34.45 10.42 8.12
N ALA A 239 -34.91 9.46 8.93
CA ALA A 239 -34.90 9.57 10.39
C ALA A 239 -33.47 9.71 10.94
N SER A 240 -32.51 9.01 10.33
CA SER A 240 -31.09 9.07 10.67
C SER A 240 -30.29 10.05 9.80
N ALA A 241 -30.95 11.03 9.16
CA ALA A 241 -30.27 11.99 8.30
C ALA A 241 -29.25 12.85 9.07
N THR A 242 -29.58 13.21 10.31
CA THR A 242 -28.68 13.90 11.21
C THR A 242 -27.98 12.92 12.14
N ALA A 243 -26.64 12.92 12.15
CA ALA A 243 -25.86 12.10 13.06
C ALA A 243 -25.84 12.70 14.48
N LEU A 244 -25.95 11.85 15.50
CA LEU A 244 -26.00 12.25 16.91
C LEU A 244 -24.70 12.89 17.42
N ASP A 245 -23.57 12.51 16.83
CA ASP A 245 -22.22 12.93 17.20
C ASP A 245 -21.73 14.14 16.38
N GLY A 246 -22.53 14.62 15.42
CA GLY A 246 -22.16 15.69 14.50
C GLY A 246 -21.17 15.27 13.41
N ASN A 247 -20.80 14.00 13.33
CA ASN A 247 -19.97 13.47 12.26
C ASN A 247 -20.76 13.38 10.93
N PRO A 248 -20.07 13.24 9.79
CA PRO A 248 -20.73 12.94 8.53
C PRO A 248 -21.64 11.71 8.65
N ARG A 249 -22.86 11.84 8.14
CA ARG A 249 -23.87 10.77 8.13
C ARG A 249 -23.29 9.49 7.52
N GLN A 250 -23.51 8.36 8.17
CA GLN A 250 -23.23 7.04 7.60
C GLN A 250 -24.55 6.30 7.41
N HIS A 251 -24.82 5.84 6.20
CA HIS A 251 -26.06 5.12 5.91
C HIS A 251 -25.81 3.99 4.91
N SER A 252 -26.62 2.94 5.00
CA SER A 252 -26.52 1.81 4.07
C SER A 252 -27.06 2.22 2.70
N LYS A 253 -26.43 1.70 1.65
CA LYS A 253 -27.01 1.74 0.30
C LYS A 253 -28.35 1.00 0.31
N LEU A 254 -29.31 1.45 -0.51
CA LEU A 254 -30.68 0.91 -0.57
C LEU A 254 -30.76 -0.46 -1.28
N ASP A 255 -29.85 -1.38 -0.95
CA ASP A 255 -29.78 -2.72 -1.52
C ASP A 255 -29.10 -3.71 -0.54
N ASN A 256 -28.91 -4.96 -0.97
CA ASN A 256 -28.33 -6.02 -0.15
C ASN A 256 -26.81 -6.19 -0.36
N THR A 257 -26.13 -5.22 -0.98
CA THR A 257 -24.66 -5.28 -1.19
C THR A 257 -23.87 -5.09 0.10
N ARG A 258 -24.52 -4.55 1.15
CA ARG A 258 -23.92 -4.19 2.45
C ARG A 258 -22.83 -3.13 2.34
N LEU A 259 -22.91 -2.29 1.29
CA LEU A 259 -22.09 -1.09 1.17
C LEU A 259 -22.75 0.06 1.91
N THR A 260 -21.93 0.95 2.46
CA THR A 260 -22.39 2.12 3.21
C THR A 260 -21.83 3.40 2.61
N TYR A 261 -22.68 4.40 2.42
CA TYR A 261 -22.24 5.75 2.12
C TYR A 261 -21.70 6.43 3.37
N HIS A 262 -20.61 7.16 3.19
CA HIS A 262 -20.04 8.04 4.21
C HIS A 262 -20.15 9.49 3.74
N GLY A 263 -21.10 10.22 4.30
CA GLY A 263 -21.56 11.52 3.86
C GLY A 263 -22.84 11.43 3.03
N ARG A 264 -23.02 12.37 2.10
CA ARG A 264 -24.14 12.38 1.14
C ARG A 264 -23.84 11.47 -0.05
N SER A 265 -24.88 10.87 -0.62
CA SER A 265 -24.76 10.11 -1.88
C SER A 265 -24.95 11.00 -3.12
N TYR A 266 -25.61 12.15 -3.00
CA TYR A 266 -25.94 13.06 -4.11
C TYR A 266 -26.71 12.37 -5.27
N GLY A 267 -27.38 11.25 -5.00
CA GLY A 267 -28.04 10.47 -6.06
C GLY A 267 -27.10 9.62 -6.92
N VAL A 268 -25.81 9.55 -6.63
CA VAL A 268 -24.80 8.83 -7.43
C VAL A 268 -24.17 7.65 -6.67
N GLY A 269 -23.36 6.84 -7.35
CA GLY A 269 -22.75 5.66 -6.72
C GLY A 269 -23.62 4.41 -6.74
N ALA A 270 -24.72 4.43 -7.49
CA ALA A 270 -25.67 3.31 -7.55
C ALA A 270 -25.06 2.05 -8.18
N SER A 271 -24.09 2.19 -9.09
CA SER A 271 -23.42 1.06 -9.76
C SER A 271 -22.58 0.20 -8.82
N VAL A 272 -22.13 0.78 -7.71
CA VAL A 272 -21.26 0.11 -6.74
C VAL A 272 -21.98 -1.10 -6.12
N GLY A 273 -21.38 -2.28 -6.21
CA GLY A 273 -21.97 -3.56 -5.78
C GLY A 273 -22.96 -4.20 -6.76
N LEU A 274 -23.40 -3.47 -7.79
CA LEU A 274 -24.40 -3.95 -8.75
C LEU A 274 -23.76 -4.48 -10.03
N VAL A 275 -22.80 -3.75 -10.60
CA VAL A 275 -22.23 -4.03 -11.93
C VAL A 275 -20.69 -4.10 -11.92
N ASP A 276 -20.08 -4.17 -10.74
CA ASP A 276 -18.63 -4.13 -10.50
C ASP A 276 -18.10 -5.41 -9.81
N ASP A 277 -18.80 -6.52 -9.98
CA ASP A 277 -18.45 -7.82 -9.38
C ASP A 277 -17.00 -8.24 -9.69
N SER A 278 -16.47 -7.89 -10.87
CA SER A 278 -15.09 -8.16 -11.27
C SER A 278 -14.07 -7.43 -10.38
N LEU A 279 -14.39 -6.21 -9.92
CA LEU A 279 -13.54 -5.39 -9.07
C LEU A 279 -13.65 -5.80 -7.61
N LEU A 280 -14.87 -6.05 -7.13
CA LEU A 280 -15.14 -6.40 -5.73
C LEU A 280 -14.70 -7.82 -5.38
N LYS A 281 -14.81 -8.78 -6.31
CA LYS A 281 -14.35 -10.16 -6.08
C LYS A 281 -12.84 -10.32 -6.24
N ASN A 282 -12.15 -9.31 -6.79
CA ASN A 282 -10.71 -9.36 -6.94
C ASN A 282 -10.02 -9.09 -5.59
N PRO A 283 -9.30 -10.07 -5.00
CA PRO A 283 -8.69 -9.93 -3.68
C PRO A 283 -7.54 -8.91 -3.64
N PHE A 284 -7.05 -8.49 -4.82
CA PHE A 284 -5.98 -7.50 -4.93
C PHE A 284 -6.51 -6.07 -4.99
N THR A 285 -7.81 -5.85 -5.21
CA THR A 285 -8.39 -4.51 -5.26
C THR A 285 -8.49 -3.95 -3.85
N ALA A 286 -7.82 -2.84 -3.58
CA ALA A 286 -7.92 -2.12 -2.31
C ALA A 286 -9.07 -1.10 -2.36
N SER A 287 -9.08 -0.30 -3.42
CA SER A 287 -10.10 0.70 -3.69
C SER A 287 -10.16 1.04 -5.17
N TYR A 288 -11.23 1.70 -5.60
CA TYR A 288 -11.32 2.26 -6.95
C TYR A 288 -12.12 3.55 -6.93
N THR A 289 -11.87 4.39 -7.93
CA THR A 289 -12.49 5.69 -8.07
C THR A 289 -12.93 5.90 -9.51
N TYR A 290 -14.15 6.39 -9.71
CA TYR A 290 -14.68 6.76 -11.02
C TYR A 290 -15.50 8.05 -10.92
N GLN A 291 -15.89 8.61 -12.06
CA GLN A 291 -16.68 9.83 -12.12
C GLN A 291 -18.08 9.57 -12.68
N GLU A 292 -19.06 10.25 -12.10
CA GLU A 292 -20.48 10.12 -12.41
C GLU A 292 -21.14 11.51 -12.38
N ASN A 293 -21.97 11.83 -13.39
CA ASN A 293 -22.78 13.05 -13.37
C ASN A 293 -24.03 12.82 -12.50
N GLY A 294 -24.44 13.83 -11.75
CA GLY A 294 -25.63 13.79 -10.91
C GLY A 294 -26.14 15.19 -10.57
N TYR A 295 -26.96 15.27 -9.53
CA TYR A 295 -27.49 16.54 -9.02
C TYR A 295 -27.02 16.78 -7.58
N ASP A 296 -26.47 17.97 -7.34
CA ASP A 296 -26.35 18.51 -6.00
C ASP A 296 -27.70 19.10 -5.61
N ALA A 297 -28.53 18.30 -4.94
CA ALA A 297 -29.81 18.75 -4.43
C ALA A 297 -29.58 19.71 -3.25
N LEU A 298 -29.80 21.00 -3.48
CA LEU A 298 -29.72 22.05 -2.48
C LEU A 298 -31.11 22.27 -1.91
N VAL A 299 -31.30 21.83 -0.66
CA VAL A 299 -32.55 21.99 0.06
C VAL A 299 -32.43 23.18 1.01
N ALA A 300 -33.39 24.10 0.96
CA ALA A 300 -33.51 25.18 1.92
C ALA A 300 -34.95 25.26 2.43
N CYS A 301 -35.14 25.08 3.73
CA CYS A 301 -36.45 25.12 4.37
C CYS A 301 -36.66 26.40 5.17
N SER A 302 -37.88 26.92 5.14
CA SER A 302 -38.32 28.11 5.88
C SER A 302 -39.78 27.97 6.34
N TYR A 303 -40.18 28.74 7.35
CA TYR A 303 -41.60 28.88 7.69
C TYR A 303 -42.22 29.96 6.82
N ASN A 304 -43.35 29.63 6.19
CA ASN A 304 -44.13 30.56 5.40
C ASN A 304 -45.59 30.54 5.88
N SER A 305 -45.91 31.43 6.82
CA SER A 305 -47.25 31.54 7.37
C SER A 305 -48.29 32.06 6.37
N SER A 306 -47.84 32.63 5.25
CA SER A 306 -48.71 33.06 4.14
C SER A 306 -48.99 31.94 3.12
N ALA A 307 -48.50 30.72 3.37
CA ALA A 307 -48.75 29.56 2.51
C ALA A 307 -50.24 29.19 2.50
N GLU A 308 -50.80 28.96 1.31
CA GLU A 308 -52.20 28.55 1.14
C GLU A 308 -52.41 27.03 1.32
N PHE A 309 -51.32 26.26 1.42
CA PHE A 309 -51.39 24.80 1.57
C PHE A 309 -51.82 24.38 2.98
N THR A 310 -53.04 23.89 3.12
CA THR A 310 -53.69 23.60 4.42
C THR A 310 -54.47 22.28 4.39
N ILE A 311 -54.72 21.71 5.58
CA ILE A 311 -55.55 20.50 5.75
C ILE A 311 -56.98 20.91 6.08
N THR A 312 -57.94 20.40 5.31
CA THR A 312 -59.38 20.65 5.47
C THR A 312 -60.16 19.33 5.46
N PRO A 313 -61.27 19.23 6.21
CA PRO A 313 -62.14 18.05 6.14
C PRO A 313 -62.85 17.97 4.78
N THR A 314 -62.95 16.78 4.20
CA THR A 314 -63.57 16.56 2.89
C THR A 314 -65.11 16.48 2.93
N GLY A 315 -65.68 16.31 4.12
CA GLY A 315 -67.10 16.03 4.33
C GLY A 315 -67.40 14.54 4.56
N ASP A 316 -66.47 13.65 4.18
CA ASP A 316 -66.52 12.23 4.51
C ASP A 316 -65.86 11.95 5.86
N ASN A 317 -66.42 11.00 6.62
CA ASN A 317 -65.84 10.58 7.89
C ASN A 317 -64.44 10.02 7.66
N PHE A 318 -63.47 10.54 8.41
CA PHE A 318 -62.06 10.13 8.42
C PHE A 318 -61.21 10.53 7.20
N LEU A 319 -61.75 11.34 6.28
CA LEU A 319 -61.01 11.82 5.11
C LEU A 319 -60.75 13.33 5.17
N TYR A 320 -59.48 13.69 4.99
CA TYR A 320 -59.00 15.07 5.05
C TYR A 320 -58.23 15.40 3.78
N ALA A 321 -58.56 16.52 3.14
CA ALA A 321 -57.84 17.02 1.98
C ALA A 321 -56.75 17.98 2.41
N ALA A 322 -55.52 17.75 1.98
CA ALA A 322 -54.50 18.77 1.95
C ALA A 322 -54.55 19.46 0.59
N ALA A 323 -54.84 20.76 0.59
CA ALA A 323 -55.02 21.51 -0.64
C ALA A 323 -54.44 22.93 -0.52
N GLY A 324 -53.99 23.47 -1.65
CA GLY A 324 -53.55 24.87 -1.77
C GLY A 324 -52.50 25.07 -2.85
N THR A 325 -52.13 26.33 -3.10
CA THR A 325 -51.12 26.66 -4.11
C THR A 325 -49.72 26.65 -3.52
N LEU A 326 -48.77 26.08 -4.27
CA LEU A 326 -47.34 26.18 -3.98
C LEU A 326 -46.64 27.04 -5.04
N PRO A 327 -45.54 27.72 -4.71
CA PRO A 327 -44.72 28.40 -5.71
C PRO A 327 -44.32 27.45 -6.85
N ASN A 328 -44.20 27.99 -8.06
CA ASN A 328 -43.85 27.24 -9.27
C ASN A 328 -44.83 26.09 -9.63
N SER A 329 -46.11 26.20 -9.28
CA SER A 329 -47.16 25.23 -9.67
C SER A 329 -48.01 25.70 -10.86
N ASP A 330 -47.59 26.75 -11.57
CA ASP A 330 -48.29 27.38 -12.71
C ASP A 330 -49.77 27.70 -12.44
N GLY A 331 -50.09 28.05 -11.20
CA GLY A 331 -51.44 28.38 -10.74
C GLY A 331 -52.35 27.19 -10.48
N ALA A 332 -51.88 25.95 -10.66
CA ALA A 332 -52.63 24.76 -10.28
C ALA A 332 -52.49 24.53 -8.76
N PRO A 333 -53.59 24.30 -8.03
CA PRO A 333 -53.52 23.89 -6.63
C PRO A 333 -53.03 22.45 -6.53
N GLU A 334 -52.22 22.19 -5.50
CA GLU A 334 -51.95 20.82 -5.06
C GLU A 334 -53.16 20.29 -4.30
N TYR A 335 -53.42 19.00 -4.44
CA TYR A 335 -54.54 18.33 -3.79
C TYR A 335 -54.21 16.86 -3.55
N SER A 336 -54.30 16.45 -2.29
CA SER A 336 -54.12 15.05 -1.88
C SER A 336 -55.03 14.73 -0.69
N VAL A 337 -55.59 13.51 -0.65
CA VAL A 337 -56.54 13.07 0.39
C VAL A 337 -55.87 12.11 1.35
N TYR A 338 -56.00 12.37 2.63
CA TYR A 338 -55.37 11.64 3.73
C TYR A 338 -56.44 11.00 4.62
N LEU A 339 -56.13 9.81 5.12
CA LEU A 339 -56.95 9.08 6.07
C LEU A 339 -56.52 9.44 7.51
N GLY A 340 -57.49 9.73 8.39
CA GLY A 340 -57.20 10.05 9.79
C GLY A 340 -58.41 9.92 10.70
N HIS A 341 -58.22 9.55 11.97
CA HIS A 341 -59.30 9.65 12.98
C HIS A 341 -59.68 11.13 13.22
N GLY A 342 -58.70 12.02 13.06
CA GLY A 342 -58.80 13.46 13.16
C GLY A 342 -57.71 14.10 12.29
N SER A 343 -57.74 15.42 12.11
CA SER A 343 -56.66 16.13 11.42
C SER A 343 -55.37 16.19 12.24
N SER A 344 -55.44 16.04 13.57
CA SER A 344 -54.31 16.27 14.48
C SER A 344 -53.07 15.41 14.21
N ALA A 345 -53.25 14.17 13.71
CA ALA A 345 -52.16 13.23 13.45
C ALA A 345 -51.64 13.26 12.00
N ILE A 346 -52.20 14.11 11.14
CA ILE A 346 -51.87 14.17 9.72
C ILE A 346 -50.64 15.05 9.51
N VAL A 347 -49.71 14.54 8.70
CA VAL A 347 -48.63 15.33 8.10
C VAL A 347 -48.76 15.16 6.61
N ALA A 348 -49.15 16.23 5.95
CA ALA A 348 -49.37 16.28 4.53
C ALA A 348 -48.23 17.03 3.84
N ILE A 349 -47.67 16.41 2.80
CA ILE A 349 -46.66 17.00 1.94
C ILE A 349 -47.28 17.25 0.58
N GLY A 350 -47.22 18.49 0.13
CA GLY A 350 -47.51 18.88 -1.26
C GLY A 350 -46.21 19.24 -1.96
N VAL A 351 -46.13 19.01 -3.27
CA VAL A 351 -44.97 19.40 -4.08
C VAL A 351 -45.42 20.12 -5.34
N SER A 352 -44.62 21.08 -5.81
CA SER A 352 -44.96 21.92 -6.97
C SER A 352 -45.20 21.08 -8.24
N ARG A 353 -46.36 21.23 -8.86
CA ARG A 353 -46.81 20.42 -10.00
C ARG A 353 -46.18 20.74 -11.36
N ALA A 354 -45.63 21.93 -11.58
CA ALA A 354 -45.19 22.31 -12.93
C ALA A 354 -43.81 21.75 -13.29
N GLN A 355 -43.77 20.73 -14.15
CA GLN A 355 -42.52 20.09 -14.60
C GLN A 355 -41.54 21.07 -15.28
N SER A 356 -42.05 22.10 -15.97
CA SER A 356 -41.25 23.09 -16.70
C SER A 356 -40.34 23.94 -15.81
N ASN A 357 -40.67 24.14 -14.53
CA ASN A 357 -39.92 25.03 -13.64
C ASN A 357 -38.63 24.39 -13.10
N PRO A 358 -37.50 25.12 -13.04
CA PRO A 358 -36.23 24.57 -12.55
C PRO A 358 -36.18 24.43 -11.03
N GLY A 359 -36.75 25.39 -10.30
CA GLY A 359 -36.86 25.35 -8.85
C GLY A 359 -38.08 24.55 -8.42
N ARG A 360 -37.88 23.57 -7.54
CA ARG A 360 -38.96 22.74 -6.98
C ARG A 360 -39.31 23.21 -5.59
N PHE A 361 -40.60 23.16 -5.26
CA PHE A 361 -41.08 23.49 -3.93
C PHE A 361 -41.82 22.33 -3.30
N MET A 362 -41.66 22.21 -2.00
CA MET A 362 -42.39 21.31 -1.12
C MET A 362 -43.04 22.15 -0.03
N GLY A 363 -44.32 21.90 0.26
CA GLY A 363 -45.02 22.46 1.41
C GLY A 363 -45.46 21.37 2.37
N ILE A 364 -45.40 21.65 3.66
CA ILE A 364 -45.88 20.74 4.71
C ILE A 364 -46.99 21.41 5.50
N ALA A 365 -48.15 20.77 5.51
CA ALA A 365 -49.28 21.13 6.35
C ALA A 365 -49.48 20.02 7.39
N THR A 366 -49.68 20.39 8.66
CA THR A 366 -49.80 19.39 9.74
C THR A 366 -50.95 19.69 10.68
N GLY A 367 -51.41 18.64 11.35
CA GLY A 367 -52.26 18.74 12.53
C GLY A 367 -51.49 19.04 13.82
N ASP A 368 -52.24 19.24 14.90
CA ASP A 368 -51.71 19.69 16.21
C ASP A 368 -50.59 18.81 16.78
N SER A 369 -50.61 17.50 16.52
CA SER A 369 -49.58 16.57 17.04
C SER A 369 -48.20 16.78 16.40
N TYR A 370 -48.15 17.46 15.25
CA TYR A 370 -46.93 17.78 14.52
C TYR A 370 -46.86 19.29 14.21
N ALA A 371 -47.41 20.13 15.10
CA ALA A 371 -47.53 21.58 14.88
C ALA A 371 -46.20 22.29 14.57
N THR A 372 -45.07 21.76 15.05
CA THR A 372 -43.73 22.28 14.76
C THR A 372 -43.37 22.23 13.28
N LEU A 373 -44.00 21.36 12.49
CA LEU A 373 -43.75 21.22 11.06
C LEU A 373 -44.75 22.03 10.21
N ASN A 374 -45.78 22.60 10.82
CA ASN A 374 -46.85 23.27 10.10
C ASN A 374 -46.32 24.53 9.39
N THR A 375 -46.86 24.85 8.23
CA THR A 375 -46.48 26.01 7.40
C THR A 375 -45.01 26.00 6.95
N THR A 376 -44.33 24.85 6.99
CA THR A 376 -42.96 24.76 6.47
C THR A 376 -42.98 24.62 4.95
N GLN A 377 -42.07 25.31 4.29
CA GLN A 377 -41.83 25.22 2.86
C GLN A 377 -40.35 25.01 2.60
N CYS A 378 -40.03 24.05 1.74
CA CYS A 378 -38.67 23.76 1.31
C CYS A 378 -38.53 24.00 -0.19
N SER A 379 -37.56 24.82 -0.57
CA SER A 379 -37.09 24.90 -1.95
C SER A 379 -36.02 23.84 -2.19
N VAL A 380 -36.10 23.18 -3.33
CA VAL A 380 -35.15 22.17 -3.78
C VAL A 380 -34.63 22.57 -5.15
N ASP A 381 -33.36 22.94 -5.20
CA ASP A 381 -32.66 23.26 -6.44
C ASP A 381 -31.74 22.10 -6.82
N PHE A 382 -31.99 21.51 -7.98
CA PHE A 382 -31.18 20.42 -8.54
C PHE A 382 -30.08 21.00 -9.41
N VAL A 383 -28.88 21.19 -8.85
CA VAL A 383 -27.76 21.77 -9.58
C VAL A 383 -26.94 20.65 -10.23
N PRO A 384 -26.83 20.58 -11.57
CA PRO A 384 -25.99 19.59 -12.24
C PRO A 384 -24.54 19.66 -11.76
N ALA A 385 -23.95 18.51 -11.46
CA ALA A 385 -22.57 18.43 -10.98
C ALA A 385 -21.92 17.10 -11.36
N LEU A 386 -20.59 17.12 -11.47
CA LEU A 386 -19.77 15.93 -11.60
C LEU A 386 -19.29 15.47 -10.22
N PHE A 387 -19.38 14.17 -9.97
CA PHE A 387 -18.99 13.58 -8.70
C PHE A 387 -17.88 12.55 -8.91
N SER A 388 -16.91 12.55 -8.01
CA SER A 388 -15.91 11.50 -7.85
C SER A 388 -16.41 10.52 -6.81
N VAL A 389 -16.72 9.30 -7.24
CA VAL A 389 -17.17 8.20 -6.38
C VAL A 389 -15.96 7.35 -6.06
N SER A 390 -15.58 7.28 -4.79
CA SER A 390 -14.47 6.46 -4.29
C SER A 390 -15.00 5.33 -3.42
N VAL A 391 -14.54 4.12 -3.72
CA VAL A 391 -15.01 2.89 -3.08
C VAL A 391 -13.86 2.18 -2.40
N GLY A 392 -13.96 1.95 -1.09
CA GLY A 392 -13.04 1.08 -0.37
C GLY A 392 -13.60 -0.34 -0.28
N VAL A 393 -12.93 -1.29 -0.93
CA VAL A 393 -13.41 -2.68 -1.04
C VAL A 393 -13.44 -3.38 0.31
N LEU A 394 -12.39 -3.23 1.12
CA LEU A 394 -12.29 -3.84 2.45
C LEU A 394 -13.24 -3.19 3.46
N GLY A 395 -13.32 -1.85 3.45
CA GLY A 395 -14.18 -1.09 4.35
C GLY A 395 -15.66 -1.09 3.95
N ARG A 396 -15.99 -1.58 2.74
CA ARG A 396 -17.32 -1.54 2.14
C ARG A 396 -17.95 -0.13 2.17
N ASN A 397 -17.11 0.88 1.98
CA ASN A 397 -17.51 2.27 2.08
C ASN A 397 -17.51 2.95 0.71
N ILE A 398 -18.48 3.85 0.53
CA ILE A 398 -18.62 4.71 -0.63
C ILE A 398 -18.49 6.14 -0.15
N THR A 399 -17.55 6.88 -0.71
CA THR A 399 -17.41 8.32 -0.50
C THR A 399 -17.64 9.04 -1.81
N VAL A 400 -18.49 10.07 -1.77
CA VAL A 400 -18.84 10.88 -2.93
C VAL A 400 -18.35 12.30 -2.69
N ALA A 401 -17.56 12.83 -3.62
CA ALA A 401 -17.04 14.18 -3.56
C ALA A 401 -17.35 14.93 -4.85
N LYS A 402 -17.85 16.15 -4.73
CA LYS A 402 -18.11 17.04 -5.87
C LYS A 402 -16.79 17.46 -6.54
N VAL A 403 -16.76 17.42 -7.86
CA VAL A 403 -15.61 17.82 -8.70
C VAL A 403 -16.08 18.92 -9.66
N PRO A 404 -15.22 19.88 -10.06
CA PRO A 404 -15.60 20.88 -11.05
C PRO A 404 -16.03 20.25 -12.38
N GLY A 405 -17.08 20.81 -12.97
CA GLY A 405 -17.71 20.28 -14.18
C GLY A 405 -19.00 19.53 -13.87
N GLY A 406 -19.70 19.10 -14.91
CA GLY A 406 -20.97 18.37 -14.81
C GLY A 406 -21.91 18.73 -15.96
N ALA A 407 -22.42 17.70 -16.64
CA ALA A 407 -23.50 17.88 -17.60
C ALA A 407 -24.84 17.63 -16.91
N ASP A 408 -25.88 18.32 -17.36
CA ASP A 408 -27.24 18.04 -16.92
C ASP A 408 -27.69 16.67 -17.47
N ILE A 409 -27.89 15.71 -16.56
CA ILE A 409 -28.28 14.34 -16.91
C ILE A 409 -29.71 14.22 -17.40
N ASP A 410 -30.57 15.19 -17.03
CA ASP A 410 -31.96 15.27 -17.42
C ASP A 410 -32.36 16.72 -17.76
N PRO A 411 -32.05 17.19 -18.98
CA PRO A 411 -32.52 18.49 -19.46
C PRO A 411 -34.05 18.60 -19.54
N SER A 412 -34.77 17.47 -19.59
CA SER A 412 -36.24 17.43 -19.62
C SER A 412 -36.89 17.62 -18.25
N ARG A 413 -36.08 17.57 -17.18
CA ARG A 413 -36.47 17.76 -15.77
C ARG A 413 -37.53 16.76 -15.26
N ASN A 414 -37.70 15.65 -15.98
CA ASN A 414 -38.62 14.59 -15.61
C ASN A 414 -38.16 13.83 -14.36
N LEU A 415 -36.86 13.51 -14.25
CA LEU A 415 -36.28 12.86 -13.08
C LEU A 415 -36.44 13.72 -11.82
N THR A 416 -36.14 15.02 -11.90
CA THR A 416 -36.27 15.93 -10.76
C THR A 416 -37.74 16.12 -10.37
N TYR A 417 -38.63 16.20 -11.35
CA TYR A 417 -40.08 16.26 -11.14
C TYR A 417 -40.60 15.01 -10.43
N VAL A 418 -40.36 13.83 -11.00
CA VAL A 418 -40.84 12.55 -10.47
C VAL A 418 -40.23 12.27 -9.08
N THR A 419 -38.97 12.64 -8.84
CA THR A 419 -38.33 12.55 -7.52
C THR A 419 -39.08 13.35 -6.46
N MET A 420 -39.50 14.57 -6.78
CA MET A 420 -40.31 15.38 -5.86
C MET A 420 -41.69 14.77 -5.64
N ARG A 421 -42.35 14.27 -6.69
CA ARG A 421 -43.66 13.58 -6.57
C ARG A 421 -43.62 12.40 -5.61
N GLN A 422 -42.49 11.69 -5.49
CA GLN A 422 -42.35 10.60 -4.52
C GLN A 422 -42.55 11.07 -3.07
N LEU A 423 -42.21 12.31 -2.73
CA LEU A 423 -42.32 12.82 -1.36
C LEU A 423 -43.80 12.99 -0.94
N GLU A 424 -44.66 13.41 -1.87
CA GLU A 424 -46.11 13.45 -1.65
C GLU A 424 -46.69 12.06 -1.51
N ILE A 425 -46.32 11.12 -2.39
CA ILE A 425 -46.77 9.72 -2.33
C ILE A 425 -46.39 9.09 -0.98
N ILE A 426 -45.12 9.24 -0.57
CA ILE A 426 -44.62 8.76 0.72
C ILE A 426 -45.45 9.34 1.88
N SER A 427 -45.79 10.63 1.84
CA SER A 427 -46.61 11.28 2.86
C SER A 427 -48.03 10.72 2.91
N ASN A 428 -48.62 10.50 1.74
CA ASN A 428 -49.98 9.98 1.60
C ASN A 428 -50.08 8.55 2.15
N ASP A 429 -49.19 7.67 1.70
CA ASP A 429 -49.17 6.25 2.04
C ASP A 429 -48.79 5.97 3.51
N GLN A 430 -48.13 6.92 4.18
CA GLN A 430 -47.61 6.75 5.54
C GLN A 430 -48.37 7.53 6.62
N THR A 431 -49.51 8.10 6.24
CA THR A 431 -50.44 8.64 7.20
C THR A 431 -51.40 7.54 7.64
N SER A 432 -51.44 7.26 8.94
CA SER A 432 -52.37 6.31 9.55
C SER A 432 -53.43 7.02 10.38
N PHE A 433 -54.45 6.28 10.85
CA PHE A 433 -55.55 6.82 11.66
C PHE A 433 -55.11 7.68 12.86
N TYR A 434 -53.99 7.34 13.51
CA TYR A 434 -53.57 7.96 14.76
C TYR A 434 -52.18 8.58 14.74
N ARG A 435 -51.40 8.34 13.68
CA ARG A 435 -49.99 8.75 13.63
C ARG A 435 -49.49 8.90 12.20
N SER A 436 -48.56 9.82 11.96
CA SER A 436 -47.85 9.93 10.70
C SER A 436 -46.43 9.40 10.85
N VAL A 437 -46.09 8.32 10.14
CA VAL A 437 -44.73 7.77 10.16
C VAL A 437 -43.74 8.77 9.57
N VAL A 438 -44.17 9.55 8.57
CA VAL A 438 -43.38 10.67 8.01
C VAL A 438 -43.17 11.76 9.06
N GLY A 439 -44.23 12.15 9.78
CA GLY A 439 -44.11 13.11 10.89
C GLY A 439 -43.12 12.67 11.96
N ASP A 440 -43.17 11.40 12.37
CA ASP A 440 -42.23 10.82 13.33
C ASP A 440 -40.80 10.80 12.81
N THR A 441 -40.63 10.46 11.53
CA THR A 441 -39.35 10.39 10.84
C THR A 441 -38.67 11.77 10.82
N LEU A 442 -39.42 12.82 10.45
CA LEU A 442 -38.92 14.19 10.45
C LEU A 442 -38.56 14.65 11.87
N ASN A 443 -39.44 14.37 12.85
CA ASN A 443 -39.19 14.69 14.25
C ASN A 443 -37.96 13.96 14.82
N ALA A 444 -37.70 12.72 14.40
CA ALA A 444 -36.51 11.97 14.82
C ALA A 444 -35.21 12.66 14.38
N SER A 445 -35.14 13.11 13.12
CA SER A 445 -33.97 13.83 12.62
C SER A 445 -33.80 15.19 13.30
N ILE A 446 -34.90 15.90 13.58
CA ILE A 446 -34.89 17.16 14.36
C ILE A 446 -34.37 16.91 15.78
N ALA A 447 -34.83 15.85 16.45
CA ALA A 447 -34.35 15.47 17.76
C ALA A 447 -32.86 15.10 17.74
N ASN A 448 -32.39 14.42 16.70
CA ASN A 448 -30.97 14.10 16.52
C ASN A 448 -30.12 15.36 16.33
N TYR A 449 -30.61 16.36 15.58
CA TYR A 449 -29.94 17.65 15.43
C TYR A 449 -29.86 18.44 16.74
N LYS A 450 -30.97 18.48 17.51
CA LYS A 450 -30.98 19.09 18.85
C LYS A 450 -29.94 18.41 19.76
N THR A 451 -29.79 17.10 19.66
CA THR A 451 -28.85 16.31 20.46
C THR A 451 -27.39 16.55 20.04
N SER A 452 -27.09 16.55 18.74
CA SER A 452 -25.72 16.77 18.25
C SER A 452 -25.20 18.16 18.59
N MET A 453 -26.09 19.15 18.68
CA MET A 453 -25.78 20.52 19.06
C MET A 453 -25.86 20.79 20.57
N ALA A 454 -26.16 19.79 21.41
CA ALA A 454 -26.41 19.99 22.85
C ALA A 454 -25.19 20.56 23.61
N ASN A 455 -23.98 20.22 23.15
CA ASN A 455 -22.69 20.66 23.70
C ASN A 455 -22.10 21.88 22.98
N SER A 456 -22.79 22.42 21.97
CA SER A 456 -22.36 23.64 21.27
C SER A 456 -22.51 24.87 22.17
N LYS A 457 -21.56 25.81 22.08
CA LYS A 457 -21.64 27.11 22.78
C LYS A 457 -22.83 27.95 22.31
N ASN A 458 -23.27 27.75 21.07
CA ASN A 458 -24.42 28.40 20.48
C ASN A 458 -25.49 27.32 20.23
N ARG A 459 -26.38 27.13 21.20
CA ARG A 459 -27.51 26.20 21.04
C ARG A 459 -28.53 26.82 20.07
N PRO A 460 -28.95 26.09 19.03
CA PRO A 460 -29.92 26.59 18.07
C PRO A 460 -31.28 26.81 18.73
N SER A 461 -32.05 27.78 18.22
CA SER A 461 -33.45 27.92 18.61
C SER A 461 -34.28 26.70 18.17
N GLU A 462 -35.47 26.52 18.74
CA GLU A 462 -36.33 25.41 18.33
C GLU A 462 -36.71 25.48 16.85
N ALA A 463 -37.01 26.68 16.34
CA ALA A 463 -37.31 26.89 14.93
C ALA A 463 -36.11 26.55 14.03
N GLU A 464 -34.89 26.98 14.41
CA GLU A 464 -33.66 26.66 13.68
C GLU A 464 -33.37 25.16 13.68
N ALA A 465 -33.54 24.50 14.82
CA ALA A 465 -33.32 23.07 14.95
C ALA A 465 -34.33 22.27 14.10
N THR A 466 -35.59 22.70 14.08
CA THR A 466 -36.63 22.11 13.23
C THR A 466 -36.29 22.26 11.75
N LEU A 467 -35.96 23.47 11.29
CA LEU A 467 -35.64 23.71 9.89
C LEU A 467 -34.36 22.99 9.45
N ALA A 468 -33.33 22.91 10.30
CA ALA A 468 -32.09 22.21 10.00
C ALA A 468 -32.28 20.68 9.93
N GLY A 469 -32.98 20.10 10.92
CA GLY A 469 -33.31 18.67 10.91
C GLY A 469 -34.21 18.29 9.73
N LEU A 470 -35.19 19.14 9.40
CA LEU A 470 -36.04 18.99 8.22
C LEU A 470 -35.23 19.04 6.92
N THR A 471 -34.36 20.04 6.77
CA THR A 471 -33.47 20.19 5.60
C THR A 471 -32.63 18.93 5.40
N ASN A 472 -32.01 18.41 6.46
CA ASN A 472 -31.21 17.19 6.39
C ASN A 472 -32.06 15.98 5.97
N SER A 473 -33.27 15.82 6.53
CA SER A 473 -34.17 14.70 6.24
C SER A 473 -34.66 14.71 4.79
N VAL A 474 -35.08 15.88 4.30
CA VAL A 474 -35.54 16.05 2.91
C VAL A 474 -34.39 15.84 1.94
N THR A 475 -33.19 16.35 2.26
CA THR A 475 -31.98 16.11 1.47
C THR A 475 -31.67 14.62 1.37
N ALA A 476 -31.72 13.92 2.51
CA ALA A 476 -31.51 12.47 2.57
C ALA A 476 -32.52 11.70 1.72
N LEU A 477 -33.82 12.02 1.81
CA LEU A 477 -34.86 11.40 0.98
C LEU A 477 -34.58 11.61 -0.51
N ILE A 478 -34.28 12.83 -0.93
CA ILE A 478 -34.01 13.14 -2.35
C ILE A 478 -32.79 12.38 -2.85
N ASP A 479 -31.68 12.44 -2.12
CA ASP A 479 -30.44 11.73 -2.45
C ASP A 479 -30.71 10.22 -2.59
N ASP A 480 -31.47 9.63 -1.67
CA ASP A 480 -31.77 8.21 -1.65
C ASP A 480 -32.80 7.79 -2.72
N ILE A 481 -33.79 8.63 -3.04
CA ILE A 481 -34.73 8.41 -4.15
C ILE A 481 -33.99 8.43 -5.49
N LEU A 482 -33.08 9.39 -5.68
CA LEU A 482 -32.24 9.46 -6.88
C LEU A 482 -31.36 8.21 -7.03
N VAL A 483 -30.73 7.74 -5.94
CA VAL A 483 -29.98 6.45 -5.95
C VAL A 483 -30.90 5.27 -6.28
N GLY A 484 -32.16 5.29 -5.80
CA GLY A 484 -33.17 4.29 -6.14
C GLY A 484 -33.45 4.22 -7.64
N TYR A 485 -33.71 5.37 -8.27
CA TYR A 485 -33.91 5.46 -9.72
C TYR A 485 -32.67 5.06 -10.50
N ALA A 486 -31.49 5.52 -10.08
CA ALA A 486 -30.21 5.14 -10.66
C ALA A 486 -29.99 3.62 -10.62
N SER A 487 -30.35 2.98 -9.51
CA SER A 487 -30.28 1.51 -9.36
C SER A 487 -31.30 0.80 -10.24
N ALA A 488 -32.50 1.36 -10.42
CA ALA A 488 -33.54 0.83 -11.31
C ALA A 488 -33.14 0.94 -12.78
N GLN A 489 -32.52 2.05 -13.21
CA GLN A 489 -31.97 2.22 -14.56
C GLN A 489 -30.98 1.09 -14.87
N LEU A 490 -30.09 0.75 -13.93
CA LEU A 490 -29.11 -0.32 -14.11
C LEU A 490 -29.73 -1.72 -14.10
N MET A 491 -30.59 -2.01 -13.12
CA MET A 491 -31.00 -3.39 -12.84
C MET A 491 -32.31 -3.80 -13.53
N VAL A 492 -33.25 -2.86 -13.69
CA VAL A 492 -34.56 -3.10 -14.31
C VAL A 492 -34.54 -2.66 -15.77
N GLY A 493 -34.12 -1.43 -16.03
CA GLY A 493 -34.07 -0.86 -17.38
C GLY A 493 -32.92 -1.36 -18.24
N ASN A 494 -31.85 -1.87 -17.62
CA ASN A 494 -30.59 -2.21 -18.27
C ASN A 494 -30.01 -1.05 -19.10
N PHE A 495 -30.25 0.18 -18.64
CA PHE A 495 -29.73 1.41 -19.24
C PHE A 495 -28.45 1.80 -18.51
N SER A 496 -27.31 1.60 -19.18
CA SER A 496 -26.01 1.89 -18.60
C SER A 496 -25.02 2.41 -19.64
N THR A 497 -24.07 3.20 -19.18
CA THR A 497 -22.96 3.73 -19.98
C THR A 497 -21.63 3.47 -19.28
N GLY A 498 -20.58 3.19 -20.05
CA GLY A 498 -19.26 2.86 -19.51
C GLY A 498 -18.46 4.11 -19.15
N THR A 499 -17.87 4.13 -17.95
CA THR A 499 -16.94 5.18 -17.50
C THR A 499 -15.61 4.58 -17.08
N SER A 500 -14.53 5.35 -17.26
CA SER A 500 -13.18 4.93 -16.88
C SER A 500 -13.04 4.94 -15.36
N VAL A 501 -12.53 3.84 -14.80
CA VAL A 501 -12.28 3.68 -13.37
C VAL A 501 -10.79 3.53 -13.10
N SER A 502 -10.30 4.25 -12.10
CA SER A 502 -8.94 4.10 -11.58
C SER A 502 -8.97 3.15 -10.38
N VAL A 503 -8.39 1.98 -10.56
CA VAL A 503 -8.35 0.89 -9.58
C VAL A 503 -7.00 0.90 -8.88
N LYS A 504 -7.03 1.05 -7.55
CA LYS A 504 -5.88 0.91 -6.67
C LYS A 504 -5.79 -0.54 -6.21
N THR A 505 -4.71 -1.20 -6.62
CA THR A 505 -4.43 -2.59 -6.26
C THR A 505 -3.31 -2.66 -5.22
N ASN A 506 -3.42 -3.62 -4.32
CA ASN A 506 -2.35 -3.97 -3.39
C ASN A 506 -1.17 -4.53 -4.19
N ALA A 507 -0.03 -3.88 -4.10
CA ALA A 507 1.18 -4.25 -4.79
C ALA A 507 2.39 -4.20 -3.84
N VAL A 508 3.53 -4.70 -4.33
CA VAL A 508 4.82 -4.54 -3.66
C VAL A 508 5.81 -3.90 -4.62
N GLN A 509 6.67 -3.07 -4.08
CA GLN A 509 7.85 -2.52 -4.76
C GLN A 509 9.09 -3.06 -4.05
N PHE A 510 10.13 -3.41 -4.80
CA PHE A 510 11.38 -3.88 -4.19
C PHE A 510 12.24 -2.69 -3.75
N GLY A 511 12.59 -2.66 -2.46
CA GLY A 511 13.46 -1.67 -1.86
C GLY A 511 12.80 -0.32 -1.58
N SER A 512 13.46 0.47 -0.74
CA SER A 512 13.18 1.92 -0.65
C SER A 512 14.17 2.70 -1.52
N SER A 513 13.73 3.82 -2.07
CA SER A 513 14.57 4.70 -2.90
C SER A 513 15.91 5.04 -2.22
N VAL A 514 15.88 5.27 -0.89
CA VAL A 514 17.07 5.62 -0.11
C VAL A 514 18.12 4.52 -0.16
N TYR A 515 17.73 3.26 0.05
CA TYR A 515 18.67 2.13 0.03
C TYR A 515 19.12 1.80 -1.40
N ILE A 516 18.25 1.94 -2.39
CA ILE A 516 18.60 1.73 -3.81
C ILE A 516 19.71 2.68 -4.24
N TYR A 517 19.58 3.98 -3.94
CA TYR A 517 20.63 4.95 -4.24
C TYR A 517 21.90 4.73 -3.41
N ALA A 518 21.77 4.34 -2.14
CA ALA A 518 22.94 4.05 -1.30
C ALA A 518 23.78 2.87 -1.85
N VAL A 519 23.13 1.78 -2.26
CA VAL A 519 23.81 0.63 -2.88
C VAL A 519 24.50 1.03 -4.19
N LEU A 520 23.82 1.83 -5.02
CA LEU A 520 24.42 2.35 -6.26
C LEU A 520 25.68 3.17 -5.95
N THR A 521 25.62 4.09 -4.98
CA THR A 521 26.76 4.91 -4.57
C THR A 521 27.92 4.06 -4.09
N VAL A 522 27.69 3.08 -3.20
CA VAL A 522 28.74 2.17 -2.74
C VAL A 522 29.34 1.38 -3.90
N ASN A 523 28.52 0.86 -4.80
CA ASN A 523 29.00 0.11 -5.97
C ASN A 523 29.89 0.98 -6.88
N ILE A 524 29.47 2.22 -7.17
CA ILE A 524 30.26 3.19 -7.95
C ILE A 524 31.59 3.51 -7.25
N LEU A 525 31.58 3.76 -5.93
CA LEU A 525 32.80 4.05 -5.18
C LEU A 525 33.82 2.91 -5.26
N ILE A 526 33.36 1.66 -5.17
CA ILE A 526 34.26 0.49 -5.29
C ILE A 526 34.83 0.39 -6.72
N ILE A 527 34.00 0.60 -7.75
CA ILE A 527 34.48 0.60 -9.15
C ILE A 527 35.53 1.69 -9.38
N ILE A 528 35.29 2.91 -8.86
CA ILE A 528 36.25 4.02 -8.93
C ILE A 528 37.54 3.62 -8.22
N LEU A 529 37.46 3.05 -7.02
CA LEU A 529 38.63 2.62 -6.26
C LEU A 529 39.46 1.58 -7.03
N VAL A 530 38.81 0.56 -7.61
CA VAL A 530 39.45 -0.46 -8.44
C VAL A 530 40.11 0.15 -9.67
N THR A 531 39.42 1.07 -10.35
CA THR A 531 39.92 1.71 -11.57
C THR A 531 41.13 2.60 -11.26
N VAL A 532 41.07 3.39 -10.19
CA VAL A 532 42.18 4.25 -9.75
C VAL A 532 43.40 3.42 -9.37
N GLU A 533 43.22 2.33 -8.61
CA GLU A 533 44.33 1.45 -8.24
C GLU A 533 44.91 0.68 -9.43
N ALA A 534 44.06 0.24 -10.37
CA ALA A 534 44.51 -0.37 -11.61
C ALA A 534 45.37 0.60 -12.42
N ILE A 535 44.95 1.86 -12.57
CA ILE A 535 45.72 2.89 -13.29
C ILE A 535 47.03 3.20 -12.55
N ARG A 536 46.97 3.46 -11.24
CA ARG A 536 48.12 3.80 -10.38
C ARG A 536 49.21 2.74 -10.46
N THR A 537 48.82 1.47 -10.48
CA THR A 537 49.75 0.32 -10.50
C THR A 537 50.06 -0.18 -11.93
N ARG A 538 49.57 0.52 -12.96
CA ARG A 538 49.70 0.15 -14.38
C ARG A 538 49.21 -1.29 -14.65
N GLY A 539 48.06 -1.64 -14.08
CA GLY A 539 47.46 -2.98 -14.14
C GLY A 539 48.17 -3.98 -13.23
N TRP A 540 48.58 -3.55 -12.04
CA TRP A 540 49.34 -4.35 -11.07
C TRP A 540 50.60 -5.02 -11.67
N ARG A 541 51.34 -4.27 -12.50
CA ARG A 541 52.63 -4.73 -13.04
C ARG A 541 53.63 -4.93 -11.90
N GLY A 542 54.25 -6.11 -11.85
CA GLY A 542 55.21 -6.48 -10.80
C GLY A 542 54.57 -7.10 -9.55
N LEU A 543 53.30 -7.52 -9.62
CA LEU A 543 52.69 -8.34 -8.56
C LEU A 543 53.40 -9.70 -8.48
N LEU A 544 54.03 -9.97 -7.34
CA LEU A 544 54.70 -11.24 -7.04
C LEU A 544 53.65 -12.34 -6.86
N PRO A 545 53.93 -13.61 -7.23
CA PRO A 545 52.99 -14.72 -7.02
C PRO A 545 52.76 -15.06 -5.54
N PHE A 546 53.72 -14.72 -4.67
CA PHE A 546 53.60 -14.89 -3.22
C PHE A 546 52.45 -14.07 -2.61
N ASP A 547 51.53 -14.76 -1.92
CA ASP A 547 50.40 -14.16 -1.19
C ASP A 547 50.52 -14.46 0.31
N TYR A 548 50.74 -13.44 1.14
CA TYR A 548 50.86 -13.65 2.59
C TYR A 548 49.51 -13.97 3.27
N ALA A 549 48.38 -13.85 2.56
CA ALA A 549 47.08 -14.29 3.06
C ALA A 549 46.79 -15.76 2.74
N ASP A 550 47.58 -16.38 1.84
CA ASP A 550 47.51 -17.79 1.51
C ASP A 550 48.44 -18.62 2.41
N PRO A 551 47.92 -19.54 3.23
CA PRO A 551 48.73 -20.43 4.05
C PRO A 551 49.73 -21.27 3.23
N GLY A 552 49.38 -21.65 2.00
CA GLY A 552 50.28 -22.40 1.12
C GLY A 552 51.53 -21.60 0.77
N SER A 553 51.35 -20.36 0.33
CA SER A 553 52.42 -19.38 0.08
C SER A 553 53.26 -19.09 1.33
N LEU A 554 52.64 -18.98 2.51
CA LEU A 554 53.35 -18.78 3.78
C LEU A 554 54.23 -19.99 4.15
N ILE A 555 53.69 -21.21 4.09
CA ILE A 555 54.44 -22.43 4.44
C ILE A 555 55.62 -22.65 3.49
N THR A 556 55.35 -22.52 2.18
CA THR A 556 56.38 -22.67 1.14
C THR A 556 57.50 -21.63 1.29
N SER A 557 57.15 -20.36 1.52
CA SER A 557 58.16 -19.31 1.76
C SER A 557 58.93 -19.48 3.07
N ALA A 558 58.27 -19.88 4.16
CA ALA A 558 58.89 -20.14 5.44
C ALA A 558 59.87 -21.33 5.37
N SER A 559 59.53 -22.36 4.59
CA SER A 559 60.42 -23.50 4.32
C SER A 559 61.65 -23.12 3.49
N MET A 560 61.55 -22.12 2.61
CA MET A 560 62.65 -21.71 1.73
C MET A 560 63.61 -20.67 2.35
N GLY A 561 63.20 -19.94 3.40
CA GLY A 561 64.01 -18.85 3.96
C GLY A 561 63.82 -18.57 5.46
N GLY A 562 63.15 -19.44 6.21
CA GLY A 562 62.72 -19.18 7.60
C GLY A 562 63.80 -19.22 8.67
N MET A 563 64.98 -19.81 8.41
CA MET A 563 66.04 -19.97 9.43
C MET A 563 66.46 -18.64 10.07
N GLY A 564 66.67 -17.58 9.27
CA GLY A 564 67.06 -16.26 9.80
C GLY A 564 65.97 -15.55 10.60
N ILE A 565 64.68 -15.84 10.35
CA ILE A 565 63.56 -15.30 11.13
C ILE A 565 63.45 -16.05 12.47
N GLY A 566 63.67 -17.37 12.46
CA GLY A 566 63.71 -18.20 13.66
C GLY A 566 64.82 -17.76 14.63
N ASP A 567 66.03 -17.53 14.11
CA ASP A 567 67.17 -17.08 14.93
C ASP A 567 66.97 -15.66 15.49
N ALA A 568 66.33 -14.77 14.73
CA ALA A 568 65.98 -13.43 15.23
C ALA A 568 64.86 -13.47 16.28
N ALA A 569 63.95 -14.44 16.21
CA ALA A 569 62.86 -14.61 17.16
C ALA A 569 63.35 -15.21 18.50
N THR A 570 64.34 -16.11 18.49
CA THR A 570 64.92 -16.68 19.71
C THR A 570 65.75 -15.66 20.51
N LEU A 571 66.30 -14.65 19.83
CA LEU A 571 67.06 -13.55 20.45
C LEU A 571 66.16 -12.40 20.98
N ALA A 572 64.88 -12.36 20.62
CA ALA A 572 63.96 -11.29 21.01
C ALA A 572 63.08 -11.69 22.19
N SER A 573 62.87 -10.79 23.17
CA SER A 573 61.89 -11.04 24.24
C SER A 573 60.46 -11.14 23.68
N HIS A 574 59.58 -11.88 24.37
CA HIS A 574 58.23 -12.23 23.89
C HIS A 574 57.35 -11.02 23.48
N HIS A 575 57.68 -9.80 23.94
CA HIS A 575 57.03 -8.53 23.56
C HIS A 575 57.68 -7.79 22.37
N LYS A 576 58.88 -8.18 21.93
CA LYS A 576 59.63 -7.56 20.83
C LYS A 576 59.60 -8.35 19.52
N ILE A 577 59.18 -9.62 19.55
CA ILE A 577 59.05 -10.49 18.36
C ILE A 577 58.18 -9.83 17.27
N SER A 578 57.15 -9.09 17.65
CA SER A 578 56.22 -8.46 16.71
C SER A 578 56.81 -7.29 15.91
N ARG A 579 57.98 -6.79 16.31
CA ARG A 579 58.67 -5.66 15.68
C ARG A 579 59.80 -6.07 14.72
N ILE A 580 60.03 -7.36 14.53
CA ILE A 580 61.08 -7.84 13.61
C ILE A 580 60.70 -7.42 12.18
N PRO A 581 61.58 -6.69 11.45
CA PRO A 581 61.33 -6.31 10.08
C PRO A 581 61.58 -7.51 9.15
N VAL A 582 60.63 -7.77 8.25
CA VAL A 582 60.70 -8.82 7.24
C VAL A 582 60.59 -8.18 5.85
N MET A 583 61.34 -8.68 4.87
CA MET A 583 61.28 -8.21 3.48
C MET A 583 61.28 -9.41 2.54
N LEU A 584 60.45 -9.36 1.49
CA LEU A 584 60.51 -10.32 0.40
C LEU A 584 61.76 -10.06 -0.45
N ARG A 585 62.72 -10.99 -0.43
CA ARG A 585 63.91 -10.91 -1.27
C ARG A 585 63.65 -11.58 -2.61
N SER A 586 63.65 -10.79 -3.69
CA SER A 586 63.73 -11.33 -5.06
C SER A 586 65.15 -11.84 -5.33
N THR A 587 65.29 -12.99 -5.98
CA THR A 587 66.58 -13.62 -6.30
C THR A 587 67.29 -12.99 -7.50
N LYS A 588 66.71 -11.97 -8.17
CA LYS A 588 67.41 -11.22 -9.23
C LYS A 588 68.18 -10.02 -8.65
N PRO A 589 69.50 -9.89 -8.89
CA PRO A 589 70.17 -8.61 -8.70
C PRO A 589 69.58 -7.57 -9.68
N PRO A 590 69.54 -6.28 -9.31
CA PRO A 590 69.11 -5.23 -10.21
C PRO A 590 69.97 -5.27 -11.48
N ALA A 591 69.32 -5.21 -12.65
CA ALA A 591 70.03 -5.05 -13.91
C ALA A 591 70.86 -3.76 -13.82
N VAL A 592 72.18 -3.91 -13.88
CA VAL A 592 73.10 -2.79 -14.05
C VAL A 592 72.74 -2.11 -15.36
N VAL A 593 72.21 -0.89 -15.25
CA VAL A 593 72.06 0.01 -16.40
C VAL A 593 73.46 0.41 -16.84
N LEU A 594 73.99 -0.30 -17.83
CA LEU A 594 75.13 0.19 -18.61
C LEU A 594 74.65 1.40 -19.39
N GLY A 595 75.05 2.59 -18.93
CA GLY A 595 74.87 3.82 -19.68
C GLY A 595 75.59 3.72 -21.01
N THR A 596 74.84 3.76 -22.10
CA THR A 596 75.39 4.12 -23.41
C THR A 596 75.23 5.62 -23.58
N SER A 597 76.34 6.33 -23.53
CA SER A 597 76.46 7.69 -24.04
C SER A 597 76.18 7.69 -25.54
N ARG A 598 75.11 8.37 -25.96
CA ARG A 598 75.13 9.36 -27.04
C ARG A 598 73.79 10.11 -27.10
#